data_AF-A0A7W0ICM6-F1
#
_entry.id   AF-A0A7W0ICM6-F1
#
_cell.length_a   1.000
_cell.length_b   1.000
_cell.length_c   1.000
_cell.angle_alpha   90.00
_cell.angle_beta   90.00
_cell.angle_gamma   90.00
#
_symmetry.space_group_name_H-M   'P 1'
#
loop_
_entity.id
_entity.type
_entity.pdbx_description
1 polymer ?
#
loop_
_entity_poly.entity_id
_entity_poly.type
_entity_poly.pdbx_seq_one_letter_code
_entity_poly.pdbx_strand_id
1 'polypeptide(L)'
;MPARRFDPNRVLLARREGGFKQTDVASHVGVSGARVSAWETGRSVPDPEKLPRLAEALNRDLDDLFPRNGRPDLADLRADAGYTQAATKELTGTSTAGPVAAAENAQRRLAEEYEPKLAEAYGVSVEALRRAQDRSFGIDVPEPGEAAPGVEGQEPRLQRGDEGLPETLAEKITYLLERLPIPPSDAQLAALGNDRTGREVLTEDLVRHLRTGEVSSAQDDVLDALAEALDTTPLIWSQDADVQRIIGGTMLLRGQISAIAARGGDEKGLSADLLDFILHEVDKARSEAQGGPGRPAQQ
;
A
#
# COMPACT_ATOMS: atom_id res chain seq x y z
N MET A 1 -16.77 5.38 -5.74
CA MET A 1 -16.23 4.09 -5.28
C MET A 1 -14.97 3.74 -6.06
N PRO A 2 -14.09 2.91 -5.51
CA PRO A 2 -12.70 2.94 -5.92
C PRO A 2 -12.49 2.19 -7.23
N ALA A 3 -12.52 2.94 -8.32
CA ALA A 3 -11.98 2.50 -9.59
C ALA A 3 -10.49 2.15 -9.42
N ARG A 4 -10.02 1.17 -10.20
CA ARG A 4 -8.59 0.86 -10.33
C ARG A 4 -7.81 2.10 -10.73
N ARG A 5 -6.62 2.27 -10.17
CA ARG A 5 -5.70 3.37 -10.50
C ARG A 5 -4.90 3.01 -11.74
N PHE A 6 -4.87 3.93 -12.70
CA PHE A 6 -4.08 3.81 -13.91
C PHE A 6 -2.83 4.70 -13.83
N ASP A 7 -1.65 4.10 -13.99
CA ASP A 7 -0.38 4.82 -14.13
C ASP A 7 0.23 4.58 -15.52
N PRO A 8 0.34 5.62 -16.37
CA PRO A 8 1.00 5.55 -17.68
C PRO A 8 2.41 4.94 -17.64
N ASN A 9 3.20 5.27 -16.61
CA ASN A 9 4.59 4.84 -16.51
C ASN A 9 4.68 3.34 -16.20
N ARG A 10 3.83 2.82 -15.31
CA ARG A 10 3.76 1.38 -15.01
C ARG A 10 3.43 0.57 -16.27
N VAL A 11 2.47 1.00 -17.08
CA VAL A 11 2.12 0.35 -18.35
C VAL A 11 3.28 0.41 -19.36
N LEU A 12 3.92 1.57 -19.49
CA LEU A 12 5.06 1.76 -20.39
C LEU A 12 6.25 0.85 -20.00
N LEU A 13 6.57 0.80 -18.71
CA LEU A 13 7.65 -0.03 -18.17
C LEU A 13 7.34 -1.51 -18.35
N ALA A 14 6.16 -1.98 -17.93
CA ALA A 14 5.73 -3.37 -18.10
C ALA A 14 5.81 -3.81 -19.57
N ARG A 15 5.37 -2.97 -20.51
CA ARG A 15 5.48 -3.26 -21.94
C ARG A 15 6.92 -3.40 -22.42
N ARG A 16 7.79 -2.49 -22.00
CA ARG A 16 9.21 -2.48 -22.40
C ARG A 16 9.97 -3.67 -21.82
N GLU A 17 9.74 -4.00 -20.55
CA GLU A 17 10.33 -5.16 -19.88
C GLU A 17 9.91 -6.48 -20.54
N GLY A 18 8.64 -6.60 -20.92
CA GLY A 18 8.13 -7.75 -21.68
C GLY A 18 8.55 -7.77 -23.16
N GLY A 19 9.23 -6.72 -23.66
CA GLY A 19 9.65 -6.62 -25.06
C GLY A 19 8.50 -6.47 -26.06
N PHE A 20 7.28 -6.12 -25.62
CA PHE A 20 6.10 -6.04 -26.47
C PHE A 20 6.06 -4.73 -27.27
N LYS A 21 5.57 -4.77 -28.51
CA LYS A 21 5.30 -3.54 -29.26
C LYS A 21 3.94 -2.98 -28.87
N GLN A 22 3.79 -1.65 -28.96
CA GLN A 22 2.49 -0.99 -28.73
C GLN A 22 1.39 -1.56 -29.64
N THR A 23 1.74 -1.95 -30.87
CA THR A 23 0.81 -2.58 -31.83
C THR A 23 0.34 -3.94 -31.37
N ASP A 24 1.20 -4.74 -30.75
CA ASP A 24 0.88 -6.09 -30.31
C ASP A 24 -0.08 -6.03 -29.11
N VAL A 25 0.21 -5.15 -28.15
CA VAL A 25 -0.68 -4.83 -27.02
C VAL A 25 -2.03 -4.30 -27.53
N ALA A 26 -2.00 -3.38 -28.49
CA ALA A 26 -3.22 -2.82 -29.06
C ALA A 26 -4.10 -3.89 -29.72
N SER A 27 -3.50 -4.80 -30.50
CA SER A 27 -4.20 -5.92 -31.11
C SER A 27 -4.80 -6.86 -30.08
N HIS A 28 -4.09 -7.15 -28.98
CA HIS A 28 -4.58 -8.01 -27.91
C HIS A 28 -5.79 -7.39 -27.17
N VAL A 29 -5.70 -6.09 -26.87
CA VAL A 29 -6.76 -5.34 -26.16
C VAL A 29 -7.94 -5.00 -27.08
N GLY A 30 -7.74 -4.98 -28.40
CA GLY A 30 -8.77 -4.61 -29.37
C GLY A 30 -8.89 -3.09 -29.59
N VAL A 31 -7.78 -2.36 -29.51
CA VAL A 31 -7.70 -0.91 -29.75
C VAL A 31 -6.66 -0.56 -30.82
N SER A 32 -6.52 0.72 -31.17
CA SER A 32 -5.46 1.17 -32.06
C SER A 32 -4.15 1.39 -31.30
N GLY A 33 -3.00 1.20 -31.97
CA GLY A 33 -1.68 1.48 -31.39
C GLY A 33 -1.52 2.94 -30.93
N ALA A 34 -2.18 3.88 -31.61
CA ALA A 34 -2.23 5.28 -31.19
C ALA A 34 -2.91 5.47 -29.83
N ARG A 35 -3.92 4.64 -29.50
CA ARG A 35 -4.60 4.64 -28.21
C ARG A 35 -3.66 4.17 -27.10
N VAL A 36 -2.93 3.06 -27.33
CA VAL A 36 -1.90 2.58 -26.39
C VAL A 36 -0.81 3.62 -26.18
N SER A 37 -0.35 4.28 -27.25
CA SER A 37 0.61 5.40 -27.12
C SER A 37 0.04 6.57 -26.31
N ALA A 38 -1.24 6.91 -26.50
CA ALA A 38 -1.88 7.97 -25.72
C ALA A 38 -2.03 7.59 -24.24
N TRP A 39 -2.24 6.33 -23.92
CA TRP A 39 -2.23 5.81 -22.55
C TRP A 39 -0.85 5.89 -21.90
N GLU A 40 0.18 5.39 -22.58
CA GLU A 40 1.58 5.39 -22.09
C GLU A 40 2.17 6.80 -21.93
N THR A 41 1.59 7.80 -22.60
CA THR A 41 2.01 9.21 -22.49
C THR A 41 1.10 10.05 -21.60
N GLY A 42 0.11 9.42 -20.96
CA GLY A 42 -0.84 10.11 -20.07
C GLY A 42 -1.82 11.05 -20.78
N ARG A 43 -1.89 11.03 -22.12
CA ARG A 43 -2.85 11.85 -22.90
C ARG A 43 -4.28 11.35 -22.82
N SER A 44 -4.49 10.10 -22.41
CA SER A 44 -5.81 9.51 -22.18
C SER A 44 -5.69 8.35 -21.20
N VAL A 45 -6.82 7.91 -20.63
CA VAL A 45 -6.91 6.76 -19.73
C VAL A 45 -7.76 5.68 -20.41
N PRO A 46 -7.40 4.39 -20.29
CA PRO A 46 -8.25 3.29 -20.77
C PRO A 46 -9.57 3.24 -19.98
N ASP A 47 -10.63 2.77 -20.65
CA ASP A 47 -11.87 2.45 -19.95
C ASP A 47 -11.63 1.28 -18.97
N PRO A 48 -12.28 1.25 -17.79
CA PRO A 48 -12.01 0.25 -16.75
C PRO A 48 -12.10 -1.20 -17.25
N GLU A 49 -13.07 -1.51 -18.11
CA GLU A 49 -13.24 -2.87 -18.65
C GLU A 49 -12.13 -3.33 -19.61
N LYS A 50 -11.21 -2.43 -19.99
CA LYS A 50 -10.04 -2.76 -20.83
C LYS A 50 -8.80 -3.07 -20.01
N LEU A 51 -8.81 -2.75 -18.72
CA LEU A 51 -7.68 -3.00 -17.82
C LEU A 51 -7.31 -4.49 -17.71
N PRO A 52 -8.26 -5.43 -17.57
CA PRO A 52 -7.90 -6.86 -17.48
C PRO A 52 -7.17 -7.35 -18.74
N ARG A 53 -7.69 -7.02 -19.92
CA ARG A 53 -7.07 -7.39 -21.21
C ARG A 53 -5.72 -6.71 -21.41
N LEU A 54 -5.54 -5.51 -20.87
CA LEU A 54 -4.26 -4.80 -20.91
C LEU A 54 -3.23 -5.47 -19.98
N ALA A 55 -3.64 -5.92 -18.80
CA ALA A 55 -2.79 -6.69 -17.89
C ALA A 55 -2.39 -8.05 -18.50
N GLU A 56 -3.35 -8.77 -19.09
CA GLU A 56 -3.11 -10.01 -19.86
C GLU A 56 -2.12 -9.79 -21.02
N ALA A 57 -2.32 -8.74 -21.82
CA ALA A 57 -1.44 -8.40 -22.94
C ALA A 57 0.01 -8.14 -22.51
N LEU A 58 0.20 -7.68 -21.26
CA LEU A 58 1.49 -7.34 -20.69
C LEU A 58 2.04 -8.44 -19.79
N ASN A 59 1.31 -9.56 -19.64
CA ASN A 59 1.65 -10.68 -18.77
C ASN A 59 1.93 -10.22 -17.32
N ARG A 60 1.07 -9.35 -16.80
CA ARG A 60 1.10 -8.84 -15.42
C ARG A 60 -0.22 -9.13 -14.74
N ASP A 61 -0.19 -9.25 -13.41
CA ASP A 61 -1.41 -9.32 -12.62
C ASP A 61 -2.19 -7.99 -12.69
N LEU A 62 -3.52 -8.09 -12.65
CA LEU A 62 -4.42 -6.94 -12.76
C LEU A 62 -4.31 -6.02 -11.52
N ASP A 63 -4.17 -6.59 -10.33
CA ASP A 63 -4.02 -5.84 -9.07
C ASP A 63 -2.63 -5.21 -8.96
N ASP A 64 -1.60 -5.90 -9.47
CA ASP A 64 -0.25 -5.34 -9.53
C ASP A 64 -0.17 -4.16 -10.48
N LEU A 65 -0.73 -4.29 -11.69
CA LEU A 65 -0.61 -3.25 -12.71
C LEU A 65 -1.58 -2.08 -12.47
N PHE A 66 -2.77 -2.38 -11.95
CA PHE A 66 -3.84 -1.40 -11.73
C PHE A 66 -4.45 -1.55 -10.32
N PRO A 67 -3.72 -1.10 -9.28
CA PRO A 67 -4.15 -1.28 -7.89
C PRO A 67 -5.43 -0.52 -7.59
N ARG A 68 -6.27 -1.09 -6.71
CA ARG A 68 -7.52 -0.50 -6.23
C ARG A 68 -7.40 -0.13 -4.75
N ASN A 69 -7.95 1.03 -4.37
CA ASN A 69 -8.04 1.43 -2.96
C ASN A 69 -9.40 1.03 -2.36
N GLY A 70 -9.48 -0.13 -1.71
CA GLY A 70 -10.71 -0.62 -1.09
C GLY A 70 -11.40 -1.71 -1.90
N ARG A 71 -12.56 -2.16 -1.42
CA ARG A 71 -13.27 -3.32 -1.97
C ARG A 71 -14.03 -2.97 -3.25
N PRO A 72 -14.13 -3.91 -4.22
CA PRO A 72 -14.86 -3.67 -5.46
C PRO A 72 -16.36 -3.51 -5.22
N ASP A 73 -16.97 -2.58 -5.93
CA ASP A 73 -18.42 -2.53 -6.11
C ASP A 73 -18.92 -3.36 -7.31
N LEU A 74 -20.22 -3.28 -7.61
CA LEU A 74 -20.81 -4.06 -8.71
C LEU A 74 -20.24 -3.67 -10.09
N ALA A 75 -19.94 -2.39 -10.32
CA ALA A 75 -19.37 -1.91 -11.58
C ALA A 75 -17.89 -2.30 -11.71
N ASP A 76 -17.17 -2.29 -10.60
CA ASP A 76 -15.81 -2.79 -10.47
C ASP A 76 -15.70 -4.27 -10.82
N LEU A 77 -16.56 -5.13 -10.25
CA LEU A 77 -16.58 -6.57 -10.58
C LEU A 77 -16.84 -6.79 -12.07
N ARG A 78 -17.77 -6.03 -12.66
CA ARG A 78 -18.05 -6.11 -14.09
C ARG A 78 -16.83 -5.72 -14.92
N ALA A 79 -16.17 -4.62 -14.55
CA ALA A 79 -15.00 -4.11 -15.25
C ALA A 79 -13.80 -5.05 -15.13
N ASP A 80 -13.57 -5.63 -13.95
CA ASP A 80 -12.51 -6.61 -13.69
C ASP A 80 -12.71 -7.90 -14.48
N ALA A 81 -13.96 -8.28 -14.73
CA ALA A 81 -14.33 -9.38 -15.62
C ALA A 81 -14.28 -9.00 -17.12
N GLY A 82 -13.88 -7.77 -17.46
CA GLY A 82 -13.71 -7.30 -18.84
C GLY A 82 -15.00 -6.99 -19.58
N TYR A 83 -16.14 -6.87 -18.89
CA TYR A 83 -17.43 -6.60 -19.52
C TYR A 83 -17.77 -5.11 -19.56
N THR A 84 -18.23 -4.65 -20.73
CA THR A 84 -18.90 -3.34 -20.83
C THR A 84 -20.28 -3.43 -20.15
N GLN A 85 -20.82 -2.29 -19.70
CA GLN A 85 -22.19 -2.27 -19.16
C GLN A 85 -23.21 -2.76 -20.20
N ALA A 86 -23.01 -2.45 -21.48
CA ALA A 86 -23.88 -2.92 -22.57
C ALA A 86 -23.89 -4.44 -22.75
N ALA A 87 -22.77 -5.13 -22.47
CA ALA A 87 -22.67 -6.58 -22.57
C ALA A 87 -23.55 -7.31 -21.56
N THR A 88 -23.91 -6.66 -20.45
CA THR A 88 -24.74 -7.26 -19.39
C THR A 88 -26.10 -7.73 -19.88
N LYS A 89 -26.67 -7.11 -20.93
CA LYS A 89 -27.94 -7.51 -21.54
C LYS A 89 -27.93 -8.98 -21.99
N GLU A 90 -26.79 -9.45 -22.51
CA GLU A 90 -26.61 -10.82 -23.01
C GLU A 90 -26.41 -11.78 -21.84
N LEU A 91 -25.69 -11.34 -20.79
CA LEU A 91 -25.47 -12.11 -19.57
C LEU A 91 -26.78 -12.36 -18.79
N THR A 92 -27.62 -11.33 -18.66
CA THR A 92 -28.89 -11.42 -17.93
C THR A 92 -30.02 -11.99 -18.78
N GLY A 93 -29.94 -11.88 -20.10
CA GLY A 93 -31.01 -12.18 -21.05
C GLY A 93 -32.07 -11.08 -21.14
N THR A 94 -31.71 -9.84 -20.81
CA THR A 94 -32.62 -8.68 -20.85
C THR A 94 -32.49 -7.91 -22.15
N SER A 95 -33.52 -7.15 -22.52
CA SER A 95 -33.51 -6.30 -23.72
C SER A 95 -32.57 -5.10 -23.61
N THR A 96 -32.23 -4.68 -22.38
CA THR A 96 -31.37 -3.53 -22.09
C THR A 96 -30.42 -3.85 -20.93
N ALA A 97 -29.34 -3.08 -20.82
CA ALA A 97 -28.44 -3.07 -19.65
C ALA A 97 -29.03 -2.30 -18.45
N GLY A 98 -30.24 -1.74 -18.58
CA GLY A 98 -30.86 -0.88 -17.58
C GLY A 98 -30.97 -1.47 -16.17
N PRO A 99 -31.30 -2.76 -15.99
CA PRO A 99 -31.34 -3.38 -14.66
C PRO A 99 -29.98 -3.37 -13.96
N VAL A 100 -28.91 -3.72 -14.66
CA VAL A 100 -27.55 -3.73 -14.09
C VAL A 100 -27.05 -2.31 -13.87
N ALA A 101 -27.26 -1.41 -14.83
CA ALA A 101 -26.91 -0.01 -14.69
C ALA A 101 -27.60 0.66 -13.50
N ALA A 102 -28.88 0.35 -13.26
CA ALA A 102 -29.61 0.87 -12.10
C ALA A 102 -29.04 0.33 -10.78
N ALA A 103 -28.55 -0.92 -10.74
CA ALA A 103 -27.93 -1.49 -9.56
C ALA A 103 -26.54 -0.90 -9.28
N GLU A 104 -25.71 -0.73 -10.31
CA GLU A 104 -24.39 -0.09 -10.20
C GLU A 104 -24.49 1.34 -9.69
N ASN A 105 -25.53 2.07 -10.09
CA ASN A 105 -25.76 3.46 -9.69
C ASN A 105 -26.61 3.62 -8.41
N ALA A 106 -26.79 2.55 -7.63
CA ALA A 106 -27.57 2.57 -6.38
C ALA A 106 -29.06 2.96 -6.54
N GLN A 107 -29.63 2.84 -7.74
CA GLN A 107 -31.01 3.24 -8.01
C GLN A 107 -32.01 2.11 -7.76
N ARG A 108 -31.63 0.88 -8.10
CA ARG A 108 -32.47 -0.31 -7.91
C ARG A 108 -31.60 -1.55 -7.82
N ARG A 109 -31.83 -2.39 -6.81
CA ARG A 109 -31.12 -3.68 -6.68
C ARG A 109 -31.40 -4.62 -7.86
N LEU A 110 -30.45 -5.52 -8.13
CA LEU A 110 -30.63 -6.59 -9.10
C LEU A 110 -31.79 -7.50 -8.66
N ALA A 111 -32.51 -8.05 -9.64
CA ALA A 111 -33.44 -9.14 -9.36
C ALA A 111 -32.64 -10.42 -9.06
N GLU A 112 -33.14 -11.26 -8.16
CA GLU A 112 -32.47 -12.50 -7.74
C GLU A 112 -32.17 -13.45 -8.90
N GLU A 113 -32.98 -13.42 -9.96
CA GLU A 113 -32.77 -14.20 -11.20
C GLU A 113 -31.52 -13.80 -12.00
N TYR A 114 -31.00 -12.58 -11.82
CA TYR A 114 -29.80 -12.08 -12.50
C TYR A 114 -28.53 -12.38 -11.72
N GLU A 115 -28.61 -12.52 -10.40
CA GLU A 115 -27.43 -12.63 -9.54
C GLU A 115 -26.57 -13.86 -9.87
N PRO A 116 -27.10 -15.09 -10.07
CA PRO A 116 -26.28 -16.24 -10.41
C PRO A 116 -25.59 -16.09 -11.76
N LYS A 117 -26.28 -15.54 -12.76
CA LYS A 117 -25.73 -15.36 -14.11
C LYS A 117 -24.58 -14.36 -14.13
N LEU A 118 -24.75 -13.25 -13.40
CA LEU A 118 -23.71 -12.22 -13.28
C LEU A 118 -22.55 -12.69 -12.40
N ALA A 119 -22.82 -13.42 -11.33
CA ALA A 119 -21.78 -13.96 -10.46
C ALA A 119 -20.88 -14.95 -11.23
N GLU A 120 -21.49 -15.86 -11.98
CA GLU A 120 -20.77 -16.79 -12.87
C GLU A 120 -19.95 -16.04 -13.92
N ALA A 121 -20.55 -15.07 -14.62
CA ALA A 121 -19.85 -14.28 -15.64
C ALA A 121 -18.69 -13.46 -15.05
N TYR A 122 -18.85 -12.94 -13.83
CA TYR A 122 -17.82 -12.12 -13.18
C TYR A 122 -16.76 -12.96 -12.44
N GLY A 123 -16.92 -14.29 -12.40
CA GLY A 123 -15.98 -15.18 -11.71
C GLY A 123 -16.02 -15.06 -10.19
N VAL A 124 -17.15 -14.65 -9.61
CA VAL A 124 -17.33 -14.48 -8.15
C VAL A 124 -18.48 -15.32 -7.62
N SER A 125 -18.56 -15.47 -6.29
CA SER A 125 -19.75 -16.08 -5.67
C SER A 125 -20.95 -15.11 -5.70
N VAL A 126 -22.16 -15.66 -5.63
CA VAL A 126 -23.39 -14.84 -5.51
C VAL A 126 -23.35 -13.95 -4.26
N GLU A 127 -22.77 -14.45 -3.16
CA GLU A 127 -22.59 -13.66 -1.95
C GLU A 127 -21.61 -12.49 -2.15
N ALA A 128 -20.49 -12.71 -2.85
CA ALA A 128 -19.56 -11.64 -3.20
C ALA A 128 -20.20 -10.59 -4.09
N LEU A 129 -21.00 -11.00 -5.07
CA LEU A 129 -21.76 -10.10 -5.91
C LEU A 129 -22.77 -9.26 -5.11
N ARG A 130 -23.50 -9.87 -4.17
CA ARG A 130 -24.44 -9.15 -3.28
C ARG A 130 -23.72 -8.12 -2.41
N ARG A 131 -22.58 -8.47 -1.84
CA ARG A 131 -21.76 -7.54 -1.04
C ARG A 131 -21.18 -6.40 -1.88
N ALA A 132 -20.75 -6.68 -3.11
CA ALA A 132 -20.34 -5.64 -4.05
C ALA A 132 -21.52 -4.72 -4.45
N GLN A 133 -22.72 -5.27 -4.58
CA GLN A 133 -23.93 -4.46 -4.75
C GLN A 133 -24.23 -3.63 -3.50
N ASP A 134 -24.09 -4.17 -2.29
CA ASP A 134 -24.28 -3.38 -1.07
C ASP A 134 -23.34 -2.16 -1.03
N ARG A 135 -22.10 -2.32 -1.51
CA ARG A 135 -21.17 -1.20 -1.68
C ARG A 135 -21.67 -0.19 -2.71
N SER A 136 -22.27 -0.62 -3.83
CA SER A 136 -23.03 0.26 -4.74
C SER A 136 -24.03 1.15 -4.01
N PHE A 137 -24.67 0.66 -2.95
CA PHE A 137 -25.60 1.43 -2.12
C PHE A 137 -24.96 2.15 -0.92
N GLY A 138 -23.63 2.21 -0.86
CA GLY A 138 -22.87 2.86 0.22
C GLY A 138 -22.81 2.04 1.52
N ILE A 139 -23.18 0.76 1.48
CA ILE A 139 -23.12 -0.16 2.61
C ILE A 139 -21.82 -0.96 2.46
N ASP A 140 -20.79 -0.62 3.24
CA ASP A 140 -19.55 -1.39 3.24
C ASP A 140 -19.76 -2.72 3.99
N VAL A 141 -19.83 -3.81 3.23
CA VAL A 141 -19.94 -5.16 3.76
C VAL A 141 -18.58 -5.86 3.62
N PRO A 142 -18.00 -6.42 4.70
CA PRO A 142 -16.75 -7.15 4.64
C PRO A 142 -16.83 -8.40 3.78
N GLU A 143 -15.68 -8.85 3.28
CA GLU A 143 -15.56 -10.22 2.78
C GLU A 143 -15.72 -11.25 3.92
N PRO A 144 -16.17 -12.48 3.64
CA PRO A 144 -16.21 -13.56 4.62
C PRO A 144 -14.82 -13.76 5.25
N GLY A 145 -14.72 -13.52 6.56
CA GLY A 145 -13.46 -13.56 7.30
C GLY A 145 -12.83 -12.19 7.59
N GLU A 146 -13.32 -11.12 6.97
CA GLU A 146 -12.99 -9.74 7.33
C GLU A 146 -14.01 -9.20 8.35
N ALA A 147 -13.58 -8.41 9.35
CA ALA A 147 -14.52 -7.83 10.30
C ALA A 147 -15.38 -6.71 9.70
N ALA A 148 -16.64 -6.64 10.15
CA ALA A 148 -17.63 -5.58 9.86
C ALA A 148 -17.06 -4.17 10.12
N PRO A 149 -17.19 -3.22 9.18
CA PRO A 149 -16.96 -1.81 9.48
C PRO A 149 -18.14 -1.35 10.33
N GLY A 150 -17.87 -0.97 11.57
CA GLY A 150 -18.91 -0.69 12.57
C GLY A 150 -18.60 -1.25 13.96
N VAL A 151 -17.55 -2.04 14.10
CA VAL A 151 -16.88 -2.25 15.40
C VAL A 151 -15.63 -1.38 15.42
N GLU A 152 -15.83 -0.05 15.47
CA GLU A 152 -14.75 0.82 15.93
C GLU A 152 -14.45 0.43 17.38
N GLY A 153 -13.34 -0.28 17.58
CA GLY A 153 -12.82 -0.61 18.91
C GLY A 153 -12.16 -1.98 19.06
N GLN A 154 -12.21 -2.88 18.08
CA GLN A 154 -11.43 -4.13 18.15
C GLN A 154 -11.22 -4.75 16.76
N GLU A 155 -10.07 -4.45 16.16
CA GLU A 155 -9.55 -5.18 15.00
C GLU A 155 -9.45 -6.68 15.30
N PRO A 156 -9.84 -7.59 14.39
CA PRO A 156 -9.51 -8.99 14.51
C PRO A 156 -8.01 -9.15 14.36
N ARG A 157 -7.42 -9.62 15.45
CA ARG A 157 -6.06 -10.14 15.51
C ARG A 157 -5.92 -11.28 14.50
N LEU A 158 -5.48 -10.97 13.29
CA LEU A 158 -4.50 -11.85 12.66
C LEU A 158 -3.35 -11.95 13.67
N GLN A 159 -2.92 -13.16 13.97
CA GLN A 159 -1.77 -13.42 14.83
C GLN A 159 -0.52 -12.81 14.19
N ARG A 160 -0.37 -11.50 14.39
CA ARG A 160 0.86 -10.74 14.37
C ARG A 160 1.77 -11.47 15.36
N GLY A 161 2.95 -11.88 14.90
CA GLY A 161 4.08 -11.91 15.81
C GLY A 161 4.14 -10.54 16.48
N ASP A 162 4.27 -10.58 17.79
CA ASP A 162 4.05 -9.52 18.78
C ASP A 162 4.96 -8.27 18.61
N GLU A 163 4.92 -7.57 17.49
CA GLU A 163 5.68 -6.32 17.31
C GLU A 163 4.80 -5.25 16.63
N GLY A 164 4.14 -4.44 17.46
CA GLY A 164 3.75 -3.09 17.03
C GLY A 164 5.00 -2.31 16.63
N LEU A 165 4.87 -1.41 15.65
CA LEU A 165 5.95 -0.47 15.36
C LEU A 165 6.27 0.33 16.62
N PRO A 166 7.55 0.52 16.96
CA PRO A 166 7.92 1.22 18.19
C PRO A 166 7.53 2.70 18.08
N GLU A 167 6.64 3.16 18.96
CA GLU A 167 6.15 4.54 18.98
C GLU A 167 6.91 5.37 20.01
N THR A 168 7.20 4.77 21.17
CA THR A 168 7.91 5.45 22.26
C THR A 168 9.42 5.42 22.06
N LEU A 169 10.13 6.35 22.72
CA LEU A 169 11.59 6.39 22.70
C LEU A 169 12.20 5.06 23.20
N ALA A 170 11.65 4.53 24.30
CA ALA A 170 12.06 3.25 24.88
C ALA A 170 11.85 2.07 23.93
N GLU A 171 10.70 2.00 23.26
CA GLU A 171 10.42 0.99 22.25
C GLU A 171 11.37 1.09 21.07
N LYS A 172 11.68 2.30 20.59
CA LYS A 172 12.60 2.52 19.47
C LYS A 172 14.02 2.06 19.81
N ILE A 173 14.49 2.38 21.02
CA ILE A 173 15.79 1.93 21.51
C ILE A 173 15.81 0.40 21.59
N THR A 174 14.78 -0.20 22.18
CA THR A 174 14.66 -1.66 22.32
C THR A 174 14.63 -2.36 20.96
N TYR A 175 13.80 -1.85 20.04
CA TYR A 175 13.66 -2.34 18.68
C TYR A 175 14.99 -2.35 17.91
N LEU A 176 15.81 -1.31 18.07
CA LEU A 176 17.12 -1.21 17.42
C LEU A 176 18.13 -2.17 18.05
N LEU A 177 18.16 -2.28 19.38
CA LEU A 177 19.09 -3.16 20.10
C LEU A 177 18.85 -4.64 19.81
N GLU A 178 17.60 -5.09 19.75
CA GLU A 178 17.24 -6.48 19.43
C GLU A 178 17.68 -6.91 18.02
N ARG A 179 17.95 -5.94 17.13
CA ARG A 179 18.37 -6.18 15.74
C ARG A 179 19.88 -6.12 15.55
N LEU A 180 20.64 -5.77 16.59
CA LEU A 180 22.09 -5.84 16.55
C LEU A 180 22.55 -7.28 16.85
N PRO A 181 23.54 -7.82 16.13
CA PRO A 181 24.06 -9.16 16.38
C PRO A 181 24.58 -9.36 17.81
N ILE A 182 25.10 -8.29 18.41
CA ILE A 182 25.55 -8.21 19.79
C ILE A 182 25.11 -6.85 20.33
N PRO A 183 24.02 -6.77 21.11
CA PRO A 183 23.57 -5.50 21.67
C PRO A 183 24.60 -4.97 22.69
N PRO A 184 25.07 -3.72 22.55
CA PRO A 184 25.94 -3.08 23.53
C PRO A 184 25.21 -2.89 24.87
N SER A 185 25.95 -2.93 25.97
CA SER A 185 25.42 -2.55 27.29
C SER A 185 25.10 -1.05 27.36
N ASP A 186 24.29 -0.65 28.34
CA ASP A 186 23.94 0.76 28.57
C ASP A 186 25.21 1.64 28.75
N ALA A 187 26.25 1.12 29.42
CA ALA A 187 27.56 1.78 29.55
C ALA A 187 28.32 1.88 28.21
N GLN A 188 28.26 0.85 27.38
CA GLN A 188 28.91 0.84 26.07
C GLN A 188 28.23 1.81 25.10
N LEU A 189 26.91 1.89 25.10
CA LEU A 189 26.14 2.87 24.32
C LEU A 189 26.51 4.29 24.70
N ALA A 190 26.58 4.59 25.99
CA ALA A 190 26.97 5.90 26.49
C ALA A 190 28.39 6.27 26.04
N ALA A 191 29.34 5.36 26.19
CA ALA A 191 30.73 5.58 25.76
C ALA A 191 30.83 5.80 24.24
N LEU A 192 30.14 4.99 23.43
CA LEU A 192 30.15 5.10 21.96
C LEU A 192 29.56 6.42 21.48
N GLY A 193 28.40 6.84 22.01
CA GLY A 193 27.77 8.09 21.60
C GLY A 193 28.59 9.31 21.99
N ASN A 194 29.19 9.29 23.18
CA ASN A 194 30.05 10.38 23.64
C ASN A 194 31.34 10.48 22.82
N ASP A 195 31.98 9.35 22.50
CA ASP A 195 33.20 9.29 21.69
C ASP A 195 32.95 9.79 20.26
N ARG A 196 31.86 9.35 19.63
CA ARG A 196 31.50 9.75 18.25
C ARG A 196 31.10 11.22 18.14
N THR A 197 30.44 11.77 19.15
CA THR A 197 30.02 13.19 19.15
C THR A 197 31.06 14.14 19.74
N GLY A 198 32.06 13.62 20.46
CA GLY A 198 33.06 14.41 21.19
C GLY A 198 32.48 15.17 22.39
N ARG A 199 31.34 14.73 22.94
CA ARG A 199 30.63 15.38 24.05
C ARG A 199 30.27 14.36 25.13
N GLU A 200 30.36 14.74 26.41
CA GLU A 200 29.94 13.89 27.54
C GLU A 200 28.46 14.15 27.90
N VAL A 201 27.54 13.69 27.05
CA VAL A 201 26.09 13.92 27.22
C VAL A 201 25.31 12.66 27.63
N LEU A 202 25.86 11.47 27.36
CA LEU A 202 25.28 10.19 27.78
C LEU A 202 25.98 9.64 29.02
N THR A 203 25.19 9.13 29.97
CA THR A 203 25.67 8.30 31.09
C THR A 203 24.98 6.94 31.04
N GLU A 204 25.58 5.91 31.66
CA GLU A 204 24.96 4.58 31.76
C GLU A 204 23.55 4.64 32.34
N ASP A 205 23.36 5.41 33.42
CA ASP A 205 22.05 5.57 34.08
C ASP A 205 21.04 6.27 33.17
N LEU A 206 21.45 7.28 32.41
CA LEU A 206 20.57 7.99 31.48
C LEU A 206 20.13 7.07 30.33
N VAL A 207 21.06 6.33 29.72
CA VAL A 207 20.73 5.35 28.67
C VAL A 207 19.75 4.30 29.20
N ARG A 208 19.99 3.79 30.41
CA ARG A 208 19.11 2.84 31.08
C ARG A 208 17.70 3.42 31.28
N HIS A 209 17.57 4.63 31.82
CA HIS A 209 16.26 5.26 32.04
C HIS A 209 15.50 5.55 30.74
N LEU A 210 16.20 5.92 29.66
CA LEU A 210 15.60 6.12 28.34
C LEU A 210 15.12 4.79 27.73
N ARG A 211 15.91 3.72 27.87
CA ARG A 211 15.58 2.38 27.38
C ARG A 211 14.42 1.74 28.16
N THR A 212 14.34 1.95 29.48
CA THR A 212 13.25 1.41 30.31
C THR A 212 11.98 2.24 30.26
N GLY A 213 12.02 3.43 29.65
CA GLY A 213 10.89 4.36 29.59
C GLY A 213 10.64 5.12 30.90
N GLU A 214 11.57 5.05 31.86
CA GLU A 214 11.55 5.91 33.06
C GLU A 214 11.68 7.39 32.68
N VAL A 215 12.37 7.66 31.56
CA VAL A 215 12.43 8.98 30.93
C VAL A 215 11.86 8.85 29.51
N SER A 216 10.83 9.63 29.20
CA SER A 216 10.10 9.57 27.92
C SER A 216 10.56 10.62 26.90
N SER A 217 11.43 11.55 27.29
CA SER A 217 12.00 12.58 26.41
C SER A 217 13.42 12.96 26.81
N ALA A 218 14.22 13.39 25.84
CA ALA A 218 15.61 13.81 26.06
C ALA A 218 15.90 15.08 25.26
N GLN A 219 17.01 15.75 25.58
CA GLN A 219 17.51 16.90 24.82
C GLN A 219 18.09 16.44 23.46
N ASP A 220 18.10 17.34 22.48
CA ASP A 220 18.50 17.02 21.11
C ASP A 220 19.95 16.48 21.03
N ASP A 221 20.85 17.02 21.85
CA ASP A 221 22.24 16.55 21.93
C ASP A 221 22.38 15.13 22.49
N VAL A 222 21.52 14.75 23.43
CA VAL A 222 21.41 13.38 23.95
C VAL A 222 20.87 12.43 22.87
N LEU A 223 19.85 12.86 22.12
CA LEU A 223 19.27 12.08 21.02
C LEU A 223 20.24 11.91 19.85
N ASP A 224 21.01 12.96 19.53
CA ASP A 224 22.07 12.92 18.51
C ASP A 224 23.17 11.91 18.89
N ALA A 225 23.67 11.98 20.14
CA ALA A 225 24.67 11.04 20.62
C ALA A 225 24.16 9.59 20.65
N LEU A 226 22.87 9.39 20.96
CA LEU A 226 22.25 8.07 20.92
C LEU A 226 22.07 7.55 19.48
N ALA A 227 21.77 8.44 18.54
CA ALA A 227 21.70 8.09 17.12
C ALA A 227 23.07 7.62 16.60
N GLU A 228 24.12 8.37 16.92
CA GLU A 228 25.50 8.03 16.56
C GLU A 228 25.95 6.70 17.19
N ALA A 229 25.59 6.45 18.44
CA ALA A 229 25.91 5.19 19.13
C ALA A 229 25.26 3.95 18.46
N LEU A 230 24.06 4.12 17.92
CA LEU A 230 23.26 3.07 17.28
C LEU A 230 23.41 3.04 15.75
N ASP A 231 24.31 3.84 15.20
CA ASP A 231 24.58 3.96 13.76
C ASP A 231 23.31 4.31 12.95
N THR A 232 22.55 5.27 13.47
CA THR A 232 21.30 5.75 12.89
C THR A 232 21.27 7.28 12.78
N THR A 233 20.21 7.83 12.21
CA THR A 233 20.00 9.28 12.09
C THR A 233 19.14 9.81 13.24
N PRO A 234 19.37 11.03 13.74
CA PRO A 234 18.54 11.64 14.80
C PRO A 234 17.05 11.73 14.48
N LEU A 235 16.71 11.71 13.18
CA LEU A 235 15.33 11.71 12.70
C LEU A 235 14.50 10.55 13.28
N ILE A 236 15.13 9.43 13.63
CA ILE A 236 14.49 8.24 14.24
C ILE A 236 13.80 8.55 15.57
N TRP A 237 14.23 9.60 16.26
CA TRP A 237 13.69 10.03 17.56
C TRP A 237 12.55 11.04 17.44
N SER A 238 12.23 11.51 16.23
CA SER A 238 11.20 12.52 16.00
C SER A 238 9.87 12.12 16.63
N GLN A 239 9.13 13.09 17.18
CA GLN A 239 7.75 12.88 17.66
C GLN A 239 6.71 13.41 16.66
N ASP A 240 7.16 13.89 15.49
CA ASP A 240 6.29 14.34 14.41
C ASP A 240 5.59 13.13 13.75
N ALA A 241 4.26 13.18 13.67
CA ALA A 241 3.44 12.06 13.21
C ALA A 241 3.72 11.66 11.75
N ASP A 242 4.08 12.60 10.87
CA ASP A 242 4.39 12.32 9.47
C ASP A 242 5.80 11.72 9.36
N VAL A 243 6.76 12.24 10.12
CA VAL A 243 8.11 11.65 10.21
C VAL A 243 8.07 10.24 10.81
N GLN A 244 7.24 10.03 11.83
CA GLN A 244 7.05 8.73 12.47
C GLN A 244 6.46 7.68 11.52
N ARG A 245 5.51 8.08 10.66
CA ARG A 245 4.94 7.20 9.63
C ARG A 245 6.01 6.72 8.66
N ILE A 246 6.87 7.62 8.18
CA ILE A 246 7.94 7.31 7.23
C ILE A 246 8.97 6.36 7.86
N ILE A 247 9.36 6.64 9.10
CA ILE A 247 10.36 5.84 9.82
C ILE A 247 9.81 4.47 10.17
N GLY A 248 8.55 4.40 10.60
CA GLY A 248 7.84 3.13 10.81
C GLY A 248 7.79 2.27 9.55
N GLY A 249 7.46 2.87 8.39
CA GLY A 249 7.52 2.18 7.09
C GLY A 249 8.92 1.65 6.77
N THR A 250 9.95 2.45 7.03
CA THR A 250 11.36 2.07 6.80
C THR A 250 11.83 0.95 7.75
N MET A 251 11.38 0.95 9.00
CA MET A 251 11.66 -0.09 9.99
C MET A 251 11.01 -1.42 9.62
N LEU A 252 9.74 -1.42 9.20
CA LEU A 252 9.03 -2.61 8.70
C LEU A 252 9.77 -3.25 7.53
N LEU A 253 10.18 -2.43 6.56
CA LEU A 253 10.96 -2.85 5.41
C LEU A 253 12.27 -3.54 5.83
N ARG A 254 13.03 -2.92 6.74
CA ARG A 254 14.28 -3.48 7.24
C ARG A 254 14.07 -4.81 7.96
N GLY A 255 13.00 -4.93 8.75
CA GLY A 255 12.60 -6.18 9.41
C GLY A 255 12.26 -7.30 8.41
N GLN A 256 11.54 -6.98 7.34
CA GLN A 256 11.18 -7.92 6.29
C GLN A 256 12.42 -8.37 5.48
N ILE A 257 13.35 -7.45 5.17
CA ILE A 257 14.64 -7.78 4.50
C ILE A 257 15.44 -8.78 5.34
N SER A 258 15.57 -8.56 6.65
CA SER A 258 16.27 -9.49 7.54
C SER A 258 15.59 -10.85 7.64
N ALA A 259 14.25 -10.89 7.67
CA ALA A 259 13.49 -12.13 7.66
C ALA A 259 13.61 -12.91 6.33
N ILE A 260 13.79 -12.21 5.20
CA ILE A 260 14.04 -12.79 3.88
C ILE A 260 15.48 -13.32 3.79
N ALA A 261 16.47 -12.57 4.29
CA ALA A 261 17.87 -12.99 4.35
C ALA A 261 18.08 -14.25 5.21
N ALA A 262 17.36 -14.36 6.34
CA ALA A 262 17.40 -15.53 7.21
C ALA A 262 16.79 -16.81 6.58
N ARG A 263 16.02 -16.68 5.50
CA ARG A 263 15.38 -17.81 4.78
C ARG A 263 16.16 -18.25 3.53
N GLY A 264 17.34 -17.70 3.27
CA GLY A 264 18.24 -18.16 2.20
C GLY A 264 17.90 -17.63 0.80
N GLY A 265 17.57 -16.34 0.67
CA GLY A 265 17.48 -15.68 -0.63
C GLY A 265 18.87 -15.47 -1.25
N ASP A 266 19.10 -16.07 -2.42
CA ASP A 266 20.33 -15.91 -3.21
C ASP A 266 20.70 -14.43 -3.44
N GLU A 267 21.99 -14.16 -3.66
CA GLU A 267 22.69 -12.86 -3.82
C GLU A 267 22.19 -11.92 -4.96
N LYS A 268 20.94 -12.04 -5.42
CA LYS A 268 20.30 -11.04 -6.28
C LYS A 268 19.58 -10.06 -5.37
N GLY A 269 19.98 -8.79 -5.46
CA GLY A 269 19.52 -7.68 -4.61
C GLY A 269 18.00 -7.56 -4.45
N LEU A 270 17.61 -6.65 -3.54
CA LEU A 270 16.24 -6.32 -3.10
C LEU A 270 15.15 -6.81 -4.07
N SER A 271 14.24 -7.67 -3.59
CA SER A 271 13.15 -8.19 -4.43
C SER A 271 12.34 -7.05 -5.04
N ALA A 272 11.83 -7.25 -6.25
CA ALA A 272 11.07 -6.23 -6.98
C ALA A 272 9.92 -5.67 -6.14
N ASP A 273 9.26 -6.53 -5.36
CA ASP A 273 8.14 -6.17 -4.48
C ASP A 273 8.58 -5.25 -3.33
N LEU A 274 9.78 -5.46 -2.81
CA LEU A 274 10.33 -4.67 -1.73
C LEU A 274 10.88 -3.32 -2.24
N LEU A 275 11.42 -3.29 -3.47
CA LEU A 275 11.73 -2.05 -4.18
C LEU A 275 10.46 -1.25 -4.46
N ASP A 276 9.37 -1.89 -4.89
CA ASP A 276 8.09 -1.24 -5.15
C ASP A 276 7.48 -0.68 -3.85
N PHE A 277 7.58 -1.41 -2.73
CA PHE A 277 7.18 -0.89 -1.41
C PHE A 277 8.05 0.29 -0.96
N ILE A 278 9.38 0.22 -1.10
CA ILE A 278 10.29 1.33 -0.77
C ILE A 278 9.96 2.56 -1.62
N LEU A 279 9.77 2.39 -2.92
CA LEU A 279 9.42 3.47 -3.84
C LEU A 279 8.05 4.06 -3.51
N HIS A 280 7.08 3.23 -3.14
CA HIS A 280 5.74 3.65 -2.73
C HIS A 280 5.77 4.51 -1.46
N GLU A 281 6.48 4.07 -0.41
CA GLU A 281 6.57 4.81 0.84
C GLU A 281 7.40 6.10 0.70
N VAL A 282 8.43 6.11 -0.15
CA VAL A 282 9.20 7.32 -0.47
C VAL A 282 8.38 8.34 -1.26
N ASP A 283 7.58 7.91 -2.24
CA ASP A 283 6.71 8.81 -3.01
C ASP A 283 5.57 9.38 -2.17
N LYS A 284 5.01 8.56 -1.28
CA LYS A 284 4.02 9.00 -0.28
C LYS A 284 4.60 10.07 0.64
N ALA A 285 5.78 9.82 1.21
CA ALA A 285 6.51 10.80 2.02
C ALA A 285 6.77 12.12 1.27
N ARG A 286 7.16 12.02 -0.01
CA ARG A 286 7.44 13.18 -0.87
C ARG A 286 6.18 14.00 -1.19
N SER A 287 5.03 13.33 -1.36
CA SER A 287 3.74 13.96 -1.60
C SER A 287 3.19 14.66 -0.35
N GLU A 288 3.38 14.06 0.83
CA GLU A 288 2.96 14.63 2.12
C GLU A 288 3.81 15.87 2.48
N ALA A 289 5.13 15.82 2.23
CA ALA A 289 6.03 16.97 2.41
C ALA A 289 5.74 18.16 1.47
N GLN A 290 5.10 17.93 0.32
CA GLN A 290 4.69 18.99 -0.61
C GLN A 290 3.30 19.57 -0.30
N GLY A 291 2.56 18.97 0.64
CA GLY A 291 1.19 19.36 1.02
C GLY A 291 1.06 20.21 2.30
N GLY A 292 2.15 20.56 2.98
CA GLY A 292 2.13 21.37 4.21
C GLY A 292 1.61 22.81 3.98
N PRO A 293 0.90 23.41 4.95
CA PRO A 293 0.11 24.62 4.77
C PRO A 293 0.97 25.83 4.36
N GLY A 294 0.49 26.55 3.35
CA GLY A 294 1.15 27.70 2.76
C GLY A 294 1.58 28.76 3.78
N ARG A 295 2.81 29.25 3.60
CA ARG A 295 3.31 30.48 4.22
C ARG A 295 2.26 31.60 4.12
N PRO A 296 1.89 32.28 5.22
CA PRO A 296 1.09 33.49 5.10
C PRO A 296 1.90 34.56 4.37
N ALA A 297 1.26 35.24 3.43
CA ALA A 297 1.82 36.37 2.72
C ALA A 297 2.18 37.48 3.72
N GLN A 298 3.45 37.87 3.73
CA GLN A 298 3.91 39.08 4.43
C GLN A 298 3.30 40.30 3.73
N GLN A 299 2.48 41.05 4.47
CA GLN A 299 2.24 42.47 4.24
C GLN A 299 3.16 43.26 5.17
#